data_AF-A0A8J6MCR1-F1
#
_entry.id   AF-A0A8J6MCR1-F1
#
_cell.length_a   1.000
_cell.length_b   1.000
_cell.length_c   1.000
_cell.angle_alpha   90.00
_cell.angle_beta   90.00
_cell.angle_gamma   90.00
#
_symmetry.space_group_name_H-M   'P 1'
#
loop_
_entity.id
_entity.type
_entity.pdbx_description
1 polymer ?
#
loop_
_entity_poly.entity_id
_entity_poly.type
_entity_poly.pdbx_seq_one_letter_code
_entity_poly.pdbx_strand_id
1 'polypeptide(L)'
;MDQQKTGSFICGMRKERGLTQRELAEQLNVTDKAVSKWERGLSYPDITILSDLARALGVTERELLTGARESAAGAECPAPERVVQDTLEYAQKAEKQRRFRAASVVMAIYTAALAVAVFVCALCDGILSGGFTWSLIVLVSCLLGWGVGFSFLCLKRRRVFWAAAAATVLTPLLLWTIQAVIPDSALWYPAPAMPILGVALTWVWVPTLLHTFTRMSKWFVGAAAAILGAPLNILINGLSSNLPIPLIYPDYWIPKNDAIQAVSNVSSCAALLALGVLFLWLGRRSGKKHKMSLEQGAEALLGEAWDHGNDAVL
;
A
#
# COMPACT_ATOMS: atom_id res chain seq x y z
N MET A 1 -37.98 16.79 20.46
CA MET A 1 -39.10 15.90 20.80
C MET A 1 -40.01 15.84 19.58
N ASP A 2 -40.04 14.71 18.88
CA ASP A 2 -40.89 14.56 17.68
C ASP A 2 -42.34 14.31 18.11
N GLN A 3 -43.24 15.23 17.73
CA GLN A 3 -44.63 15.25 18.20
C GLN A 3 -45.43 14.03 17.74
N GLN A 4 -45.18 13.57 16.51
CA GLN A 4 -45.87 12.44 15.93
C GLN A 4 -45.38 11.13 16.54
N LYS A 5 -44.06 11.05 16.75
CA LYS A 5 -43.43 9.91 17.43
C LYS A 5 -43.90 9.77 18.88
N THR A 6 -43.85 10.84 19.68
CA THR A 6 -44.34 10.83 21.06
C THR A 6 -45.84 10.54 21.13
N GLY A 7 -46.66 11.14 20.26
CA GLY A 7 -48.10 10.86 20.23
C GLY A 7 -48.43 9.41 19.94
N SER A 8 -47.76 8.82 18.94
CA SER A 8 -47.91 7.40 18.61
C SER A 8 -47.47 6.48 19.75
N PHE A 9 -46.41 6.86 20.46
CA PHE A 9 -45.88 6.15 21.62
C PHE A 9 -46.87 6.18 22.80
N ILE A 10 -47.44 7.34 23.13
CA ILE A 10 -48.48 7.49 24.16
C ILE A 10 -49.69 6.60 23.83
N CYS A 11 -50.14 6.61 22.57
CA CYS A 11 -51.27 5.78 22.12
C CYS A 11 -50.97 4.27 22.26
N GLY A 12 -49.76 3.85 21.88
CA GLY A 12 -49.29 2.46 22.03
C GLY A 12 -49.27 2.04 23.49
N MET A 13 -48.62 2.82 24.35
CA MET A 13 -48.51 2.55 25.79
C MET A 13 -49.87 2.50 26.49
N ARG A 14 -50.79 3.41 26.14
CA ARG A 14 -52.16 3.39 26.67
C ARG A 14 -52.88 2.09 26.31
N LYS A 15 -52.78 1.67 25.04
CA LYS A 15 -53.42 0.44 24.55
C LYS A 15 -52.81 -0.83 25.15
N GLU A 16 -51.49 -0.87 25.35
CA GLU A 16 -50.82 -1.98 26.04
C GLU A 16 -51.34 -2.18 27.46
N ARG A 17 -51.75 -1.09 28.12
CA ARG A 17 -52.37 -1.13 29.46
C ARG A 17 -53.88 -1.35 29.44
N GLY A 18 -54.50 -1.48 28.26
CA GLY A 18 -55.94 -1.66 28.12
C GLY A 18 -56.78 -0.44 28.53
N LEU A 19 -56.16 0.75 28.68
CA LEU A 19 -56.84 1.96 29.14
C LEU A 19 -57.59 2.63 27.98
N THR A 20 -58.76 3.19 28.23
CA THR A 20 -59.43 4.11 27.28
C THR A 20 -58.83 5.52 27.35
N GLN A 21 -59.05 6.37 26.32
CA GLN A 21 -58.59 7.77 26.37
C GLN A 21 -59.22 8.53 27.56
N ARG A 22 -60.47 8.18 27.91
CA ARG A 22 -61.19 8.74 29.06
C ARG A 22 -60.55 8.32 30.39
N GLU A 23 -60.23 7.04 30.54
CA GLU A 23 -59.59 6.52 31.76
C GLU A 23 -58.20 7.12 31.99
N LEU A 24 -57.40 7.28 30.93
CA LEU A 24 -56.10 7.95 31.03
C LEU A 24 -56.26 9.44 31.38
N ALA A 25 -57.27 10.09 30.82
CA ALA A 25 -57.56 11.49 31.12
C ALA A 25 -58.01 11.70 32.58
N GLU A 26 -58.84 10.80 33.10
CA GLU A 26 -59.27 10.78 34.51
C GLU A 26 -58.09 10.58 35.47
N GLN A 27 -57.15 9.69 35.17
CA GLN A 27 -55.96 9.48 36.00
C GLN A 27 -55.03 10.70 36.04
N LEU A 28 -55.03 11.51 34.99
CA LEU A 28 -54.15 12.68 34.84
C LEU A 28 -54.86 14.01 35.13
N ASN A 29 -56.13 13.97 35.55
CA ASN A 29 -56.98 15.15 35.75
C ASN A 29 -57.00 16.11 34.53
N VAL A 30 -57.06 15.54 33.33
CA VAL A 30 -57.17 16.29 32.06
C VAL A 30 -58.43 15.90 31.29
N THR A 31 -58.69 16.60 30.18
CA THR A 31 -59.79 16.21 29.27
C THR A 31 -59.37 15.10 28.33
N ASP A 32 -60.30 14.20 28.00
CA ASP A 32 -60.17 13.20 26.94
C ASP A 32 -59.73 13.80 25.59
N LYS A 33 -60.22 15.01 25.29
CA LYS A 33 -59.81 15.80 24.12
C LYS A 33 -58.33 16.17 24.14
N ALA A 34 -57.73 16.43 25.31
CA ALA A 34 -56.30 16.70 25.42
C ALA A 34 -55.48 15.46 25.08
N VAL A 35 -55.83 14.31 25.65
CA VAL A 35 -55.21 13.01 25.33
C VAL A 35 -55.33 12.69 23.84
N SER A 36 -56.51 12.90 23.24
CA SER A 36 -56.72 12.72 21.80
C SER A 36 -55.86 13.64 20.91
N LYS A 37 -55.54 14.86 21.37
CA LYS A 37 -54.62 15.75 20.65
C LYS A 37 -53.17 15.30 20.79
N TRP A 38 -52.76 14.80 21.95
CA TRP A 38 -51.42 14.24 22.15
C TRP A 38 -51.20 13.01 21.28
N GLU A 39 -52.13 12.05 21.31
CA GLU A 39 -52.02 10.80 20.54
C GLU A 39 -51.95 11.02 19.02
N ARG A 40 -52.57 12.10 18.52
CA ARG A 40 -52.52 12.48 17.10
C ARG A 40 -51.36 13.41 16.74
N GLY A 41 -50.50 13.76 17.71
CA GLY A 41 -49.38 14.67 17.51
C GLY A 41 -49.81 16.11 17.20
N LEU A 42 -50.97 16.56 17.69
CA LEU A 42 -51.50 17.92 17.48
C LEU A 42 -51.14 18.89 18.61
N SER A 43 -50.81 18.37 19.80
CA SER A 43 -50.23 19.15 20.91
C SER A 43 -49.27 18.29 21.74
N TYR A 44 -48.48 18.91 22.61
CA TYR A 44 -47.68 18.22 23.62
C TYR A 44 -48.41 18.16 24.97
N PRO A 45 -48.15 17.14 25.81
CA PRO A 45 -48.47 17.23 27.23
C PRO A 45 -47.64 18.35 27.86
N ASP A 46 -48.24 19.10 28.78
CA ASP A 46 -47.51 20.11 29.54
C ASP A 46 -46.41 19.46 30.39
N ILE A 47 -45.30 20.16 30.60
CA ILE A 47 -44.16 19.65 31.37
C ILE A 47 -44.57 19.28 32.80
N THR A 48 -45.57 19.96 33.34
CA THR A 48 -46.15 19.69 34.67
C THR A 48 -46.86 18.34 34.77
N ILE A 49 -47.40 17.82 33.67
CA ILE A 49 -48.16 16.56 33.59
C ILE A 49 -47.26 15.40 33.15
N LEU A 50 -46.05 15.69 32.65
CA LEU A 50 -45.17 14.71 32.05
C LEU A 50 -44.78 13.58 33.02
N SER A 51 -44.46 13.91 34.27
CA SER A 51 -44.12 12.94 35.31
C SER A 51 -45.29 12.02 35.68
N ASP A 52 -46.50 12.58 35.73
CA ASP A 52 -47.72 11.82 36.04
C ASP A 52 -48.14 10.94 34.86
N LEU A 53 -48.00 11.45 33.63
CA LEU A 53 -48.20 10.70 32.40
C LEU A 53 -47.21 9.51 32.30
N ALA A 54 -45.94 9.73 32.65
CA ALA A 54 -44.92 8.69 32.70
C ALA A 54 -45.31 7.58 33.68
N ARG A 55 -45.80 7.97 34.87
CA ARG A 55 -46.25 7.03 35.91
C ARG A 55 -47.50 6.25 35.48
N ALA A 56 -48.50 6.93 34.90
CA ALA A 56 -49.74 6.33 34.42
C ALA A 56 -49.50 5.32 33.27
N LEU A 57 -48.49 5.57 32.43
CA LEU A 57 -48.10 4.69 31.33
C LEU A 57 -46.98 3.69 31.70
N GLY A 58 -46.35 3.85 32.87
CA GLY A 58 -45.20 3.08 33.37
C GLY A 58 -44.02 3.03 32.42
N VAL A 59 -43.64 4.22 31.97
CA VAL A 59 -42.45 4.51 31.17
C VAL A 59 -41.64 5.58 31.88
N THR A 60 -40.38 5.75 31.53
CA THR A 60 -39.58 6.88 32.04
C THR A 60 -39.96 8.17 31.30
N GLU A 61 -39.73 9.33 31.92
CA GLU A 61 -39.91 10.62 31.24
C GLU A 61 -39.06 10.70 29.97
N ARG A 62 -37.88 10.07 29.99
CA ARG A 62 -36.96 10.00 28.85
C ARG A 62 -37.54 9.20 27.68
N GLU A 63 -38.23 8.09 27.96
CA GLU A 63 -38.96 7.31 26.95
C GLU A 63 -40.10 8.12 26.30
N LEU A 64 -40.83 8.91 27.09
CA LEU A 64 -41.88 9.81 26.57
C LEU A 64 -41.30 10.91 25.68
N LEU A 65 -40.20 11.55 26.11
CA LEU A 65 -39.53 12.62 25.37
C LEU A 65 -38.87 12.12 24.07
N THR A 66 -38.45 10.85 24.03
CA THR A 66 -37.83 10.22 22.84
C THR A 66 -38.84 9.48 21.95
N GLY A 67 -40.06 9.24 22.46
CA GLY A 67 -41.15 8.56 21.77
C GLY A 67 -40.81 7.10 21.44
N ALA A 68 -40.00 6.45 22.27
CA ALA A 68 -39.59 5.06 22.10
C ALA A 68 -39.29 4.45 23.47
N ARG A 69 -39.53 3.14 23.61
CA ARG A 69 -38.99 2.38 24.76
C ARG A 69 -37.47 2.55 24.76
N GLU A 70 -36.93 2.85 25.91
CA GLU A 70 -35.54 2.54 26.20
C GLU A 70 -35.54 1.02 26.26
N SER A 71 -35.18 0.41 25.13
CA SER A 71 -34.76 -0.98 25.15
C SER A 71 -33.83 -1.12 26.36
N ALA A 72 -34.07 -2.12 27.21
CA ALA A 72 -33.10 -2.53 28.21
C ALA A 72 -31.72 -2.83 27.58
N ALA A 73 -31.60 -2.82 26.25
CA ALA A 73 -30.39 -2.71 25.45
C ALA A 73 -30.30 -1.35 24.70
N GLY A 74 -30.15 -0.23 25.42
CA GLY A 74 -30.14 1.12 24.82
C GLY A 74 -29.28 2.18 25.52
N ALA A 75 -28.80 1.90 26.72
CA ALA A 75 -27.64 2.56 27.33
C ALA A 75 -26.48 1.57 27.51
N GLU A 76 -26.40 0.55 26.65
CA GLU A 76 -25.12 -0.09 26.42
C GLU A 76 -24.26 0.95 25.73
N CYS A 77 -23.26 1.48 26.46
CA CYS A 77 -21.97 1.77 25.84
C CYS A 77 -21.77 0.68 24.79
N PRO A 78 -21.68 0.99 23.48
CA PRO A 78 -21.47 -0.04 22.48
C PRO A 78 -20.35 -0.92 23.03
N ALA A 79 -20.64 -2.23 23.21
CA ALA A 79 -19.81 -3.14 24.01
C ALA A 79 -18.33 -2.74 23.87
N PRO A 80 -17.55 -2.58 24.95
CA PRO A 80 -16.22 -1.94 24.89
C PRO A 80 -15.36 -2.49 23.74
N GLU A 81 -15.53 -3.77 23.40
CA GLU A 81 -14.98 -4.45 22.23
C GLU A 81 -15.32 -3.80 20.87
N ARG A 82 -16.56 -3.36 20.61
CA ARG A 82 -16.97 -2.66 19.38
C ARG A 82 -16.32 -1.29 19.25
N VAL A 83 -16.27 -0.51 20.34
CA VAL A 83 -15.57 0.78 20.34
C VAL A 83 -14.06 0.58 20.13
N VAL A 84 -13.48 -0.44 20.75
CA VAL A 84 -12.08 -0.82 20.55
C VAL A 84 -11.82 -1.29 19.12
N GLN A 85 -12.72 -2.07 18.51
CA GLN A 85 -12.59 -2.50 17.12
C GLN A 85 -12.69 -1.34 16.13
N ASP A 86 -13.66 -0.43 16.31
CA ASP A 86 -13.83 0.73 15.43
C ASP A 86 -12.64 1.70 15.55
N THR A 87 -12.11 1.89 16.76
CA THR A 87 -10.91 2.72 16.99
C THR A 87 -9.65 2.08 16.41
N LEU A 88 -9.47 0.76 16.53
CA LEU A 88 -8.38 0.01 15.88
C LEU A 88 -8.49 0.07 14.36
N GLU A 89 -9.68 -0.11 13.78
CA GLU A 89 -9.88 -0.05 12.34
C GLU A 89 -9.57 1.36 11.80
N TYR A 90 -9.98 2.41 12.52
CA TYR A 90 -9.63 3.79 12.20
C TYR A 90 -8.11 4.02 12.25
N ALA A 91 -7.44 3.55 13.30
CA ALA A 91 -5.99 3.65 13.43
C ALA A 91 -5.27 2.91 12.28
N GLN A 92 -5.71 1.71 11.92
CA GLN A 92 -5.15 0.94 10.82
C GLN A 92 -5.38 1.59 9.45
N LYS A 93 -6.58 2.15 9.20
CA LYS A 93 -6.91 2.91 7.98
C LYS A 93 -6.01 4.16 7.88
N ALA A 94 -5.85 4.90 8.98
CA ALA A 94 -4.98 6.07 9.06
C ALA A 94 -3.50 5.71 8.82
N GLU A 95 -2.98 4.61 9.40
CA GLU A 95 -1.62 4.12 9.13
C GLU A 95 -1.41 3.77 7.64
N LYS A 96 -2.36 3.04 7.05
CA LYS A 96 -2.30 2.62 5.64
C LYS A 96 -2.32 3.84 4.72
N GLN A 97 -3.14 4.84 5.04
CA GLN A 97 -3.23 6.09 4.29
C GLN A 97 -1.97 6.95 4.47
N ARG A 98 -1.40 7.05 5.68
CA ARG A 98 -0.13 7.73 5.94
C ARG A 98 1.02 7.09 5.17
N ARG A 99 1.11 5.76 5.19
CA ARG A 99 2.14 5.02 4.41
C ARG A 99 1.99 5.22 2.91
N PHE A 100 0.76 5.26 2.39
CA PHE A 100 0.51 5.52 0.97
C PHE A 100 0.89 6.95 0.59
N ARG A 101 0.48 7.94 1.39
CA ARG A 101 0.86 9.36 1.20
C ARG A 101 2.37 9.56 1.27
N ALA A 102 3.05 8.93 2.23
CA ALA A 102 4.51 8.99 2.31
C ALA A 102 5.18 8.38 1.08
N ALA A 103 4.70 7.21 0.62
CA ALA A 103 5.22 6.57 -0.59
C ALA A 103 4.98 7.42 -1.86
N SER A 104 3.82 8.09 -1.98
CA SER A 104 3.53 8.97 -3.11
C SER A 104 4.40 10.23 -3.08
N VAL A 105 4.68 10.80 -1.91
CA VAL A 105 5.60 11.95 -1.78
C VAL A 105 7.03 11.56 -2.15
N VAL A 106 7.53 10.42 -1.63
CA VAL A 106 8.87 9.92 -1.99
C VAL A 106 8.99 9.68 -3.49
N MET A 107 7.96 9.11 -4.12
CA MET A 107 7.93 8.94 -5.57
C MET A 107 7.94 10.26 -6.31
N ALA A 108 7.13 11.24 -5.90
CA ALA A 108 7.10 12.56 -6.53
C ALA A 108 8.47 13.26 -6.47
N ILE A 109 9.15 13.20 -5.33
CA ILE A 109 10.51 13.74 -5.17
C ILE A 109 11.49 13.02 -6.09
N TYR A 110 11.45 11.69 -6.11
CA TYR A 110 12.30 10.88 -6.99
C TYR A 110 12.09 11.19 -8.47
N THR A 111 10.82 11.32 -8.91
CA THR A 111 10.50 11.69 -10.30
C THR A 111 10.95 13.09 -10.65
N ALA A 112 10.79 14.05 -9.73
CA ALA A 112 11.22 15.42 -9.95
C ALA A 112 12.74 15.51 -10.08
N ALA A 113 13.49 14.79 -9.22
CA ALA A 113 14.95 14.75 -9.29
C ALA A 113 15.45 14.19 -10.63
N LEU A 114 14.85 13.09 -11.13
CA LEU A 114 15.20 12.54 -12.44
C LEU A 114 14.86 13.50 -13.59
N ALA A 115 13.69 14.17 -13.52
CA ALA A 115 13.29 15.14 -14.54
C ALA A 115 14.26 16.34 -14.59
N VAL A 116 14.70 16.85 -13.43
CA VAL A 116 15.70 17.92 -13.36
C VAL A 116 17.03 17.45 -13.96
N ALA A 117 17.49 16.23 -13.64
CA ALA A 117 18.72 15.69 -14.22
C ALA A 117 18.65 15.60 -15.75
N VAL A 118 17.56 15.06 -16.30
CA VAL A 118 17.33 15.00 -17.75
C VAL A 118 17.30 16.39 -18.36
N PHE A 119 16.62 17.35 -17.73
CA PHE A 119 16.51 18.72 -18.21
C PHE A 119 17.87 19.41 -18.28
N VAL A 120 18.67 19.33 -17.21
CA VAL A 120 20.02 19.91 -17.17
C VAL A 120 20.90 19.29 -18.26
N CYS A 121 20.90 17.96 -18.40
CA CYS A 121 21.68 17.30 -19.43
C CYS A 121 21.23 17.66 -20.86
N ALA A 122 19.92 17.81 -21.10
CA ALA A 122 19.39 18.23 -22.39
C ALA A 122 19.75 19.69 -22.72
N LEU A 123 19.72 20.59 -21.74
CA LEU A 123 20.16 21.97 -21.93
C LEU A 123 21.66 22.05 -22.26
N CYS A 124 22.51 21.34 -21.50
CA CYS A 124 23.95 21.31 -21.76
C CYS A 124 24.26 20.78 -23.16
N ASP A 125 23.61 19.69 -23.57
CA ASP A 125 23.81 19.08 -24.89
C ASP A 125 23.31 20.01 -26.02
N GLY A 126 22.15 20.65 -25.84
CA GLY A 126 21.64 21.62 -26.80
C GLY A 126 22.57 22.83 -26.99
N ILE A 127 23.19 23.31 -25.90
CA ILE A 127 24.12 24.45 -25.95
C ILE A 127 25.48 24.06 -26.54
N LEU A 128 26.03 22.90 -26.16
CA LEU A 128 27.38 22.47 -26.54
C LEU A 128 27.42 21.83 -27.94
N SER A 129 26.44 20.98 -28.25
CA SER A 129 26.44 20.12 -29.43
C SER A 129 25.55 20.67 -30.55
N GLY A 130 24.71 21.68 -30.27
CA GLY A 130 23.73 22.23 -31.22
C GLY A 130 22.60 21.24 -31.57
N GLY A 131 22.46 20.14 -30.82
CA GLY A 131 21.49 19.06 -31.04
C GLY A 131 21.38 18.12 -29.83
N PHE A 132 20.58 17.05 -29.93
CA PHE A 132 20.36 16.07 -28.87
C PHE A 132 21.09 14.76 -29.15
N THR A 133 22.34 14.65 -28.71
CA THR A 133 23.21 13.48 -28.90
C THR A 133 23.32 12.66 -27.61
N TRP A 134 24.18 13.04 -26.67
CA TRP A 134 24.40 12.31 -25.42
C TRP A 134 23.24 12.44 -24.41
N SER A 135 22.42 13.49 -24.53
CA SER A 135 21.26 13.70 -23.66
C SER A 135 20.19 12.60 -23.81
N LEU A 136 20.10 11.95 -24.98
CA LEU A 136 19.19 10.82 -25.21
C LEU A 136 19.59 9.58 -24.39
N ILE A 137 20.90 9.36 -24.19
CA ILE A 137 21.42 8.27 -23.35
C ILE A 137 21.01 8.50 -21.89
N VAL A 138 21.13 9.75 -21.42
CA VAL A 138 20.71 10.14 -20.07
C VAL A 138 19.21 9.96 -19.88
N LEU A 139 18.40 10.36 -20.87
CA LEU A 139 16.94 10.19 -20.85
C LEU A 139 16.54 8.72 -20.67
N VAL A 140 17.07 7.82 -21.49
CA VAL A 140 16.71 6.39 -21.40
C VAL A 140 17.24 5.76 -20.11
N SER A 141 18.41 6.19 -19.62
CA SER A 141 18.96 5.75 -18.33
C SER A 141 18.07 6.19 -17.15
N CYS A 142 17.55 7.41 -17.20
CA CYS A 142 16.60 7.91 -16.18
C CYS A 142 15.25 7.19 -16.26
N LEU A 143 14.76 6.85 -17.46
CA LEU A 143 13.54 6.05 -17.64
C LEU A 143 13.70 4.62 -17.07
N LEU A 144 14.87 4.02 -17.24
CA LEU A 144 15.24 2.74 -16.62
C LEU A 144 15.14 2.81 -15.10
N GLY A 145 15.82 3.80 -14.51
CA GLY A 145 15.78 4.04 -13.07
C GLY A 145 14.34 4.26 -12.58
N TRP A 146 13.58 5.08 -13.31
CA TRP A 146 12.19 5.38 -13.00
C TRP A 146 11.30 4.12 -13.01
N GLY A 147 11.38 3.29 -14.04
CA GLY A 147 10.58 2.07 -14.17
C GLY A 147 10.88 1.04 -13.07
N VAL A 148 12.15 0.88 -12.72
CA VAL A 148 12.58 0.01 -11.61
C VAL A 148 12.10 0.58 -10.27
N GLY A 149 12.35 1.86 -10.00
CA GLY A 149 11.94 2.54 -8.77
C GLY A 149 10.42 2.51 -8.55
N PHE A 150 9.65 2.86 -9.57
CA PHE A 150 8.18 2.83 -9.57
C PHE A 150 7.65 1.43 -9.23
N SER A 151 8.23 0.38 -9.83
CA SER A 151 7.85 -1.00 -9.56
C SER A 151 8.06 -1.41 -8.11
N PHE A 152 9.09 -0.90 -7.44
CA PHE A 152 9.37 -1.19 -6.03
C PHE A 152 8.50 -0.40 -5.05
N LEU A 153 8.15 0.85 -5.38
CA LEU A 153 7.45 1.78 -4.50
C LEU A 153 5.92 1.68 -4.62
N CYS A 154 5.37 1.62 -5.83
CA CYS A 154 3.93 1.70 -6.07
C CYS A 154 3.24 0.33 -6.11
N LEU A 155 3.87 -0.68 -6.70
CA LEU A 155 3.25 -2.00 -6.82
C LEU A 155 3.30 -2.71 -5.48
N LYS A 156 2.19 -3.35 -5.06
CA LYS A 156 2.15 -4.15 -3.81
C LYS A 156 2.46 -5.61 -4.05
N ARG A 157 1.99 -6.16 -5.18
CA ARG A 157 2.08 -7.58 -5.55
C ARG A 157 3.16 -7.78 -6.61
N ARG A 158 3.96 -8.85 -6.47
CA ARG A 158 4.99 -9.25 -7.45
C ARG A 158 5.89 -8.08 -7.92
N ARG A 159 6.30 -7.21 -7.00
CA ARG A 159 7.10 -5.99 -7.31
C ARG A 159 8.38 -6.30 -8.08
N VAL A 160 9.05 -7.38 -7.68
CA VAL A 160 10.32 -7.84 -8.27
C VAL A 160 10.13 -8.30 -9.70
N PHE A 161 9.00 -8.96 -9.99
CA PHE A 161 8.65 -9.37 -11.34
C PHE A 161 8.48 -8.13 -12.24
N TRP A 162 7.75 -7.12 -11.77
CA TRP A 162 7.54 -5.89 -12.55
C TRP A 162 8.81 -5.06 -12.69
N ALA A 163 9.67 -5.01 -11.66
CA ALA A 163 10.98 -4.38 -11.74
C ALA A 163 11.90 -5.11 -12.74
N ALA A 164 11.92 -6.45 -12.71
CA ALA A 164 12.64 -7.27 -13.67
C ALA A 164 12.10 -7.10 -15.09
N ALA A 165 10.78 -7.03 -15.26
CA ALA A 165 10.15 -6.76 -16.56
C ALA A 165 10.51 -5.38 -17.10
N ALA A 166 10.45 -4.33 -16.27
CA ALA A 166 10.87 -2.98 -16.65
C ALA A 166 12.36 -2.95 -17.07
N ALA A 167 13.25 -3.56 -16.27
CA ALA A 167 14.66 -3.67 -16.63
C ALA A 167 14.86 -4.44 -17.94
N THR A 168 14.10 -5.52 -18.17
CA THR A 168 14.18 -6.34 -19.39
C THR A 168 13.78 -5.57 -20.64
N VAL A 169 12.74 -4.73 -20.57
CA VAL A 169 12.24 -3.98 -21.72
C VAL A 169 13.11 -2.76 -22.03
N LEU A 170 13.56 -2.04 -21.00
CA LEU A 170 14.27 -0.79 -21.21
C LEU A 170 15.79 -0.95 -21.40
N THR A 171 16.41 -2.07 -21.00
CA THR A 171 17.86 -2.30 -21.21
C THR A 171 18.23 -2.45 -22.70
N PRO A 172 17.50 -3.22 -23.52
CA PRO A 172 17.71 -3.25 -24.97
C PRO A 172 17.53 -1.87 -25.60
N LEU A 173 16.56 -1.08 -25.12
CA LEU A 173 16.32 0.28 -25.59
C LEU A 173 17.51 1.18 -25.31
N LEU A 174 18.12 1.08 -24.12
CA LEU A 174 19.34 1.82 -23.78
C LEU A 174 20.53 1.42 -24.67
N LEU A 175 20.72 0.12 -24.90
CA LEU A 175 21.80 -0.35 -25.78
C LEU A 175 21.62 0.15 -27.22
N TRP A 176 20.37 0.17 -27.70
CA TRP A 176 20.04 0.70 -29.01
C TRP A 176 20.29 2.21 -29.12
N THR A 177 19.94 3.01 -28.10
CA THR A 177 20.22 4.45 -28.12
C THR A 177 21.71 4.76 -28.07
N ILE A 178 22.50 3.98 -27.32
CA ILE A 178 23.97 4.11 -27.33
C ILE A 178 24.53 3.88 -28.75
N GLN A 179 24.08 2.83 -29.44
CA GLN A 179 24.50 2.55 -30.82
C GLN A 179 24.08 3.66 -31.80
N ALA A 180 22.87 4.20 -31.64
CA ALA A 180 22.34 5.25 -32.52
C ALA A 180 23.10 6.57 -32.38
N VAL A 181 23.57 6.89 -31.16
CA VAL A 181 24.31 8.13 -30.86
C VAL A 181 25.79 8.00 -31.24
N ILE A 182 26.36 6.80 -31.24
CA ILE A 182 27.77 6.54 -31.59
C ILE A 182 27.83 5.59 -32.80
N PRO A 183 27.51 6.08 -34.02
CA PRO A 183 27.38 5.25 -35.22
C PRO A 183 28.71 4.61 -35.66
N ASP A 184 29.84 5.27 -35.40
CA ASP A 184 31.19 4.76 -35.65
C ASP A 184 31.74 3.89 -34.50
N SER A 185 30.94 3.60 -33.47
CA SER A 185 31.33 2.53 -32.55
C SER A 185 30.99 1.20 -33.22
N ALA A 186 32.01 0.52 -33.75
CA ALA A 186 31.94 -0.91 -34.09
C ALA A 186 31.68 -1.80 -32.85
N LEU A 187 31.15 -1.22 -31.76
CA LEU A 187 30.97 -1.86 -30.48
C LEU A 187 29.48 -2.21 -30.24
N TRP A 188 29.11 -3.39 -30.77
CA TRP A 188 28.39 -4.46 -30.06
C TRP A 188 26.92 -4.73 -30.33
N TYR A 189 26.19 -3.91 -31.07
CA TYR A 189 24.82 -4.26 -31.46
C TYR A 189 24.75 -4.59 -32.96
N PRO A 190 24.23 -5.75 -33.42
CA PRO A 190 23.43 -6.74 -32.68
C PRO A 190 24.14 -8.08 -32.32
N ALA A 191 25.31 -8.41 -32.89
CA ALA A 191 25.84 -9.78 -32.85
C ALA A 191 26.39 -10.27 -31.48
N PRO A 192 27.25 -9.52 -30.75
CA PRO A 192 27.75 -9.96 -29.45
C PRO A 192 26.92 -9.52 -28.22
N ALA A 193 26.26 -8.35 -28.24
CA ALA A 193 25.54 -7.85 -27.06
C ALA A 193 24.23 -8.59 -26.77
N MET A 194 23.50 -9.05 -27.80
CA MET A 194 22.20 -9.71 -27.63
C MET A 194 22.30 -11.07 -26.90
N PRO A 195 23.28 -11.95 -27.21
CA PRO A 195 23.51 -13.17 -26.43
C PRO A 195 23.89 -12.89 -24.97
N ILE A 196 24.77 -11.91 -24.72
CA ILE A 196 25.20 -11.53 -23.36
C ILE A 196 24.02 -10.99 -22.56
N LEU A 197 23.20 -10.14 -23.18
CA LEU A 197 21.97 -9.63 -22.58
C LEU A 197 20.99 -10.77 -22.28
N GLY A 198 20.82 -11.73 -23.19
CA GLY A 198 20.01 -12.93 -22.96
C GLY A 198 20.47 -13.74 -21.73
N VAL A 199 21.78 -13.96 -21.58
CA VAL A 199 22.36 -14.64 -20.40
C VAL A 199 22.13 -13.83 -19.12
N ALA A 200 22.31 -12.51 -19.17
CA ALA A 200 22.05 -11.63 -18.02
C ALA A 200 20.55 -11.61 -17.63
N LEU A 201 19.66 -11.59 -18.62
CA LEU A 201 18.21 -11.60 -18.39
C LEU A 201 17.72 -12.94 -17.83
N THR A 202 18.23 -14.07 -18.34
CA THR A 202 17.92 -15.39 -17.75
C THR A 202 18.36 -15.45 -16.29
N TRP A 203 19.48 -14.81 -15.93
CA TRP A 203 19.93 -14.72 -14.54
C TRP A 203 19.03 -13.91 -13.62
N VAL A 204 18.40 -12.86 -14.13
CA VAL A 204 17.40 -12.09 -13.38
C VAL A 204 16.10 -12.88 -13.27
N TRP A 205 15.66 -13.50 -14.36
CA TRP A 205 14.36 -14.17 -14.46
C TRP A 205 14.31 -15.49 -13.69
N VAL A 206 15.35 -16.33 -13.72
CA VAL A 206 15.37 -17.65 -13.07
C VAL A 206 15.08 -17.55 -11.56
N PRO A 207 15.75 -16.71 -10.75
CA PRO A 207 15.44 -16.55 -9.33
C PRO A 207 14.04 -15.94 -9.10
N THR A 208 13.62 -14.95 -9.91
CA THR A 208 12.27 -14.37 -9.76
C THR A 208 11.16 -15.38 -10.06
N LEU A 209 11.29 -16.15 -11.14
CA LEU A 209 10.31 -17.16 -11.53
C LEU A 209 10.29 -18.28 -10.50
N LEU A 210 11.46 -18.79 -10.10
CA LEU A 210 11.60 -19.80 -9.07
C LEU A 210 10.89 -19.35 -7.80
N HIS A 211 11.16 -18.16 -7.28
CA HIS A 211 10.44 -17.67 -6.09
C HIS A 211 8.93 -17.52 -6.30
N THR A 212 8.50 -17.02 -7.46
CA THR A 212 7.06 -16.82 -7.73
C THR A 212 6.28 -18.11 -7.92
N PHE A 213 6.92 -19.18 -8.39
CA PHE A 213 6.28 -20.47 -8.69
C PHE A 213 6.52 -21.53 -7.60
N THR A 214 7.69 -21.59 -6.97
CA THR A 214 8.05 -22.69 -6.04
C THR A 214 7.82 -22.35 -4.56
N ARG A 215 7.22 -21.20 -4.22
CA ARG A 215 6.98 -20.73 -2.83
C ARG A 215 8.20 -20.76 -1.90
N MET A 216 9.41 -20.99 -2.41
CA MET A 216 10.62 -21.07 -1.60
C MET A 216 10.92 -19.74 -0.92
N SER A 217 11.59 -19.82 0.24
CA SER A 217 12.02 -18.64 0.98
C SER A 217 12.85 -17.72 0.09
N LYS A 218 12.52 -16.43 0.09
CA LYS A 218 13.27 -15.41 -0.64
C LYS A 218 14.76 -15.39 -0.27
N TRP A 219 15.10 -15.77 0.96
CA TRP A 219 16.48 -15.87 1.42
C TRP A 219 17.24 -17.02 0.76
N PHE A 220 16.58 -18.16 0.58
CA PHE A 220 17.19 -19.34 -0.04
C PHE A 220 17.44 -19.09 -1.53
N VAL A 221 16.43 -18.59 -2.25
CA VAL A 221 16.56 -18.25 -3.66
C VAL A 221 17.59 -17.13 -3.87
N GLY A 222 17.66 -16.15 -2.97
CA GLY A 222 18.64 -15.07 -3.09
C GLY A 222 20.07 -15.51 -2.80
N ALA A 223 20.26 -16.40 -1.81
CA ALA A 223 21.56 -17.00 -1.54
C ALA A 223 22.04 -17.88 -2.70
N ALA A 224 21.15 -18.69 -3.28
CA ALA A 224 21.47 -19.51 -4.45
C ALA A 224 21.87 -18.66 -5.66
N ALA A 225 21.13 -17.58 -5.93
CA ALA A 225 21.46 -16.65 -7.02
C ALA A 225 22.79 -15.89 -6.79
N ALA A 226 23.13 -15.57 -5.54
CA ALA A 226 24.40 -14.93 -5.19
C ALA A 226 25.59 -15.88 -5.37
N ILE A 227 25.46 -17.14 -4.90
CA ILE A 227 26.52 -18.16 -5.04
C ILE A 227 26.80 -18.46 -6.51
N LEU A 228 25.74 -18.60 -7.31
CA LEU A 228 25.89 -18.91 -8.72
C LEU A 228 26.23 -17.66 -9.58
N GLY A 229 26.22 -16.46 -9.01
CA GLY A 229 26.53 -15.21 -9.73
C GLY A 229 28.00 -15.12 -10.16
N ALA A 230 28.92 -15.65 -9.35
CA ALA A 230 30.35 -15.70 -9.70
C ALA A 230 30.63 -16.59 -10.93
N PRO A 231 30.15 -17.85 -11.01
CA PRO A 231 30.33 -18.66 -12.21
C PRO A 231 29.62 -18.09 -13.45
N LEU A 232 28.49 -17.40 -13.31
CA LEU A 232 27.87 -16.68 -14.42
C LEU A 232 28.79 -15.58 -14.97
N ASN A 233 29.41 -14.78 -14.10
CA ASN A 233 30.30 -13.71 -14.52
C ASN A 233 31.52 -14.27 -15.28
N ILE A 234 32.08 -15.38 -14.80
CA ILE A 234 33.14 -16.12 -15.50
C ILE A 234 32.67 -16.60 -16.88
N LEU A 235 31.46 -17.16 -16.97
CA LEU A 235 30.86 -17.62 -18.23
C LEU A 235 30.65 -16.46 -19.21
N ILE A 236 30.14 -15.32 -18.75
CA ILE A 236 29.92 -14.13 -19.59
C ILE A 236 31.27 -13.58 -20.11
N ASN A 237 32.29 -13.48 -19.26
CA ASN A 237 33.62 -13.06 -19.68
C ASN A 237 34.25 -14.06 -20.68
N GLY A 238 34.07 -15.36 -20.46
CA GLY A 238 34.54 -16.41 -21.38
C GLY A 238 33.81 -16.42 -22.73
N LEU A 239 32.51 -16.14 -22.75
CA LEU A 239 31.75 -15.93 -24.00
C LEU A 239 32.22 -14.67 -24.72
N SER A 240 32.46 -13.58 -23.97
CA SER A 240 32.99 -12.32 -24.51
C SER A 240 34.36 -12.49 -25.16
N SER A 241 35.25 -13.31 -24.59
CA SER A 241 36.60 -13.51 -25.15
C SER A 241 36.62 -14.31 -26.46
N ASN A 242 35.57 -15.10 -26.72
CA ASN A 242 35.44 -15.94 -27.92
C ASN A 242 34.67 -15.27 -29.06
N LEU A 243 34.12 -14.07 -28.83
CA LEU A 243 33.43 -13.33 -29.88
C LEU A 243 34.46 -12.78 -30.89
N PRO A 244 34.25 -12.99 -32.20
CA PRO A 244 35.07 -12.37 -33.22
C PRO A 244 34.75 -10.87 -33.23
N ILE A 245 35.50 -10.09 -32.45
CA ILE A 245 35.44 -8.62 -32.50
C ILE A 245 36.13 -8.23 -33.82
N PRO A 246 35.42 -7.66 -34.81
CA PRO A 246 36.09 -7.15 -35.99
C PRO A 246 36.98 -5.98 -35.56
N LEU A 247 38.30 -6.15 -35.71
CA LEU A 247 39.28 -5.07 -35.64
C LEU A 247 39.04 -4.14 -36.83
N ILE A 248 38.12 -3.18 -36.69
CA ILE A 248 37.84 -2.18 -37.72
C ILE A 248 37.84 -0.82 -37.04
N TYR A 249 38.99 -0.15 -37.01
CA TYR A 249 39.20 1.29 -37.27
C TYR A 249 40.72 1.47 -37.54
N PRO A 250 41.14 1.89 -38.75
CA PRO A 250 42.55 2.16 -39.02
C PRO A 250 43.12 3.37 -38.24
N ASP A 251 42.25 4.24 -37.71
CA ASP A 251 42.67 5.52 -37.13
C ASP A 251 42.47 5.67 -35.61
N TYR A 252 41.82 4.70 -34.94
CA TYR A 252 41.69 4.66 -33.48
C TYR A 252 42.12 3.29 -32.96
N TRP A 253 43.36 3.19 -32.50
CA TRP A 253 43.89 2.01 -31.82
C TRP A 253 43.20 1.85 -30.45
N ILE A 254 42.07 1.16 -30.39
CA ILE A 254 41.60 0.56 -29.14
C ILE A 254 42.19 -0.86 -29.12
N PRO A 255 43.17 -1.15 -28.24
CA PRO A 255 43.69 -2.50 -28.04
C PRO A 255 42.54 -3.48 -27.85
N LYS A 256 42.65 -4.70 -28.41
CA LYS A 256 41.68 -5.78 -28.20
C LYS A 256 41.35 -5.99 -26.70
N ASN A 257 42.33 -5.75 -25.84
CA ASN A 257 42.18 -5.81 -24.39
C ASN A 257 41.24 -4.73 -23.85
N ASP A 258 41.28 -3.51 -24.38
CA ASP A 258 40.44 -2.39 -23.92
C ASP A 258 38.98 -2.57 -24.36
N ALA A 259 38.76 -3.15 -25.55
CA ALA A 259 37.43 -3.54 -26.01
C ALA A 259 36.85 -4.69 -25.15
N ILE A 260 37.65 -5.73 -24.84
CA ILE A 260 37.24 -6.81 -23.93
C ILE A 260 36.98 -6.28 -22.52
N GLN A 261 37.79 -5.33 -22.05
CA GLN A 261 37.62 -4.71 -20.74
C GLN A 261 36.38 -3.83 -20.67
N ALA A 262 36.04 -3.13 -21.76
CA ALA A 262 34.75 -2.48 -21.88
C ALA A 262 33.60 -3.51 -21.79
N VAL A 263 33.66 -4.68 -22.47
CA VAL A 263 32.62 -5.73 -22.37
C VAL A 263 32.50 -6.29 -20.96
N SER A 264 33.64 -6.52 -20.32
CA SER A 264 33.67 -6.96 -18.94
C SER A 264 33.08 -5.90 -18.00
N ASN A 265 33.33 -4.62 -18.23
CA ASN A 265 32.78 -3.53 -17.43
C ASN A 265 31.27 -3.37 -17.60
N VAL A 266 30.76 -3.41 -18.84
CA VAL A 266 29.31 -3.29 -19.12
C VAL A 266 28.56 -4.52 -18.58
N SER A 267 29.10 -5.73 -18.75
CA SER A 267 28.49 -6.95 -18.21
C SER A 267 28.57 -6.99 -16.68
N SER A 268 29.65 -6.50 -16.08
CA SER A 268 29.79 -6.32 -14.63
C SER A 268 28.78 -5.29 -14.10
N CYS A 269 28.55 -4.18 -14.80
CA CYS A 269 27.50 -3.22 -14.45
C CYS A 269 26.11 -3.85 -14.49
N ALA A 270 25.79 -4.65 -15.52
CA ALA A 270 24.52 -5.37 -15.60
C ALA A 270 24.36 -6.41 -14.48
N ALA A 271 25.43 -7.14 -14.15
CA ALA A 271 25.47 -8.09 -13.03
C ALA A 271 25.32 -7.39 -11.67
N LEU A 272 25.94 -6.22 -11.48
CA LEU A 272 25.81 -5.39 -10.28
C LEU A 272 24.40 -4.81 -10.15
N LEU A 273 23.76 -4.41 -11.24
CA LEU A 273 22.36 -4.00 -11.24
C LEU A 273 21.44 -5.17 -10.88
N ALA A 274 21.68 -6.36 -11.43
CA ALA A 274 20.95 -7.57 -11.09
C ALA A 274 21.13 -7.94 -9.60
N LEU A 275 22.37 -7.90 -9.09
CA LEU A 275 22.68 -8.11 -7.68
C LEU A 275 22.06 -7.03 -6.79
N GLY A 276 22.02 -5.77 -7.23
CA GLY A 276 21.37 -4.67 -6.54
C GLY A 276 19.86 -4.86 -6.42
N VAL A 277 19.21 -5.30 -7.50
CA VAL A 277 17.78 -5.70 -7.49
C VAL A 277 17.55 -6.87 -6.54
N LEU A 278 18.47 -7.85 -6.52
CA LEU A 278 18.43 -9.01 -5.63
C LEU A 278 18.66 -8.64 -4.16
N PHE A 279 19.56 -7.68 -3.89
CA PHE A 279 19.88 -7.19 -2.56
C PHE A 279 18.75 -6.31 -2.02
N LEU A 280 18.13 -5.46 -2.86
CA LEU A 280 16.89 -4.73 -2.52
C LEU A 280 15.74 -5.69 -2.25
N TRP A 281 15.69 -6.82 -2.95
CA TRP A 281 14.72 -7.88 -2.73
C TRP A 281 14.93 -8.63 -1.39
N LEU A 282 16.19 -8.90 -1.02
CA LEU A 282 16.58 -9.52 0.26
C LEU A 282 16.46 -8.56 1.45
N GLY A 283 16.95 -7.32 1.29
CA GLY A 283 17.13 -6.31 2.34
C GLY A 283 15.84 -5.80 2.98
N ARG A 284 14.68 -5.93 2.34
CA ARG A 284 13.39 -5.66 3.01
C ARG A 284 12.96 -6.84 3.88
N ARG A 285 13.61 -7.00 5.04
CA ARG A 285 13.24 -7.92 6.12
C ARG A 285 12.14 -7.29 7.00
N SER A 286 11.08 -8.05 7.22
CA SER A 286 10.49 -8.23 8.56
C SER A 286 9.81 -7.06 9.28
N GLY A 287 9.03 -6.22 8.59
CA GLY A 287 8.06 -5.35 9.30
C GLY A 287 6.85 -6.10 9.88
N LYS A 288 6.56 -7.33 9.42
CA LYS A 288 5.40 -8.12 9.86
C LYS A 288 5.67 -9.05 11.06
N LYS A 289 6.83 -9.70 11.13
CA LYS A 289 7.13 -10.62 12.25
C LYS A 289 7.32 -9.89 13.58
N HIS A 290 7.86 -8.67 13.55
CA HIS A 290 8.02 -7.87 14.78
C HIS A 290 6.68 -7.33 15.29
N LYS A 291 5.75 -6.99 14.38
CA LYS A 291 4.39 -6.57 14.74
C LYS A 291 3.57 -7.71 15.37
N MET A 292 3.66 -8.92 14.80
CA MET A 292 3.02 -10.13 15.37
C MET A 292 3.56 -10.51 16.75
N SER A 293 4.88 -10.38 16.97
CA SER A 293 5.50 -10.66 18.28
C SER A 293 5.12 -9.66 19.36
N LEU A 294 4.87 -8.39 18.99
CA LEU A 294 4.41 -7.36 19.91
C LEU A 294 2.90 -7.49 20.21
N GLU A 295 2.09 -7.83 19.21
CA GLU A 295 0.66 -8.11 19.40
C GLU A 295 0.45 -9.38 20.25
N GLN A 296 1.20 -10.46 20.01
CA GLN A 296 1.17 -11.67 20.85
C GLN A 296 1.70 -11.43 22.27
N GLY A 297 2.72 -10.58 22.43
CA GLY A 297 3.22 -10.20 23.76
C GLY A 297 2.24 -9.32 24.53
N ALA A 298 1.52 -8.42 23.84
CA ALA A 298 0.49 -7.58 24.46
C ALA A 298 -0.75 -8.38 24.86
N GLU A 299 -1.19 -9.35 24.04
CA GLU A 299 -2.30 -10.25 24.38
C GLU A 299 -1.96 -11.15 25.57
N ALA A 300 -0.72 -11.64 25.68
CA ALA A 300 -0.28 -12.43 26.83
C ALA A 300 -0.27 -11.61 28.14
N LEU A 301 0.25 -10.38 28.10
CA LEU A 301 0.26 -9.48 29.27
C LEU A 301 -1.14 -9.04 29.69
N LEU A 302 -2.06 -8.85 28.75
CA LEU A 302 -3.46 -8.54 29.05
C LEU A 302 -4.20 -9.74 29.63
N GLY A 303 -3.89 -10.97 29.19
CA GLY A 303 -4.41 -12.19 29.79
C GLY A 303 -3.97 -12.40 31.24
N GLU A 304 -2.67 -12.26 31.52
CA GLU A 304 -2.12 -12.39 32.89
C GLU A 304 -2.66 -11.31 33.84
N ALA A 305 -2.85 -10.08 33.36
CA ALA A 305 -3.43 -9.01 34.17
C ALA A 305 -4.91 -9.23 34.50
N TRP A 306 -5.66 -9.94 33.64
CA TRP A 306 -7.07 -10.24 33.86
C TRP A 306 -7.26 -11.40 34.85
N ASP A 307 -6.40 -12.43 34.77
CA ASP A 307 -6.41 -13.54 35.74
C ASP A 307 -6.03 -13.07 37.16
N HIS A 308 -4.98 -12.24 37.29
CA HIS A 308 -4.57 -11.70 38.59
C HIS A 308 -5.55 -10.68 39.20
N GLY A 309 -6.35 -10.01 38.37
CA GLY A 309 -7.40 -9.11 38.85
C GLY A 309 -8.59 -9.85 39.46
N ASN A 310 -8.83 -11.09 39.04
CA ASN A 310 -9.96 -11.91 39.51
C ASN A 310 -9.64 -12.62 40.84
N ASP A 311 -8.37 -12.97 41.07
CA ASP A 311 -7.89 -13.57 42.32
C ASP A 311 -7.83 -12.58 43.52
N ALA A 312 -7.93 -11.27 43.26
CA ALA A 312 -7.95 -10.23 44.29
C ALA A 312 -9.37 -9.84 44.75
N VAL A 313 -10.41 -10.45 44.17
CA VAL A 313 -11.84 -10.12 44.41
C VAL A 313 -12.61 -11.27 45.06
N LEU A 314 -11.97 -12.41 45.35
CA LEU A 314 -12.49 -13.51 46.17
C LEU A 314 -11.84 -13.52 47.56
#